data_AF-A0A6M8W9P6-F1
#
_entry.id   AF-A0A6M8W9P6-F1
#
_cell.length_a   1.000
_cell.length_b   1.000
_cell.length_c   1.000
_cell.angle_alpha   90.00
_cell.angle_beta   90.00
_cell.angle_gamma   90.00
#
_symmetry.space_group_name_H-M   'P 1'
#
loop_
_entity.id
_entity.type
_entity.pdbx_description
1 polymer ?
#
loop_
_entity_poly.entity_id
_entity_poly.type
_entity_poly.pdbx_seq_one_letter_code
_entity_poly.pdbx_strand_id
1 'polypeptide(L)'
;MTVREFRLDDGGLVRTLQAPPVYSSRRGNLGLESLSFDPAFAWTGNEEALTVDGPRATPDAGTVVRLLRLETGGGVGLSQHAYVVEPMHGPRIPFGNPGQSGLSELVALPDGALLAVERSLAFTTPLFLTRVYRVEFANATDVSGMDGLIGRDYTPVGKTLVYSGGHNNLEGLCLGPRLSPTVHALVGVVDDGDPVSTNAVEVFRLTGLGACAVDVDGDGAIDLEDLHRLHEMPEDLDGDGSADAGDLRCLERYLRRHEWFDLVGG
;
A
#
# COMPACT_ATOMS: atom_id res chain seq x y z
N MET A 1 -10.95 -14.69 7.86
CA MET A 1 -10.98 -14.03 6.53
C MET A 1 -9.97 -14.72 5.65
N THR A 2 -10.14 -14.67 4.33
CA THR A 2 -9.21 -15.30 3.39
C THR A 2 -8.91 -14.39 2.20
N VAL A 3 -7.69 -14.46 1.69
CA VAL A 3 -7.31 -13.94 0.37
C VAL A 3 -7.27 -15.14 -0.58
N ARG A 4 -7.83 -15.00 -1.78
CA ARG A 4 -7.96 -16.10 -2.74
C ARG A 4 -7.30 -15.70 -4.05
N GLU A 5 -6.49 -16.59 -4.59
CA GLU A 5 -5.83 -16.41 -5.87
C GLU A 5 -6.56 -17.21 -6.93
N PHE A 6 -6.80 -16.59 -8.08
CA PHE A 6 -7.48 -17.19 -9.21
C PHE A 6 -6.63 -17.00 -10.47
N ARG A 7 -6.67 -17.98 -11.39
CA ARG A 7 -6.03 -17.83 -12.68
C ARG A 7 -6.83 -16.85 -13.55
N LEU A 8 -6.10 -16.03 -14.31
CA LEU A 8 -6.71 -15.01 -15.16
C LEU A 8 -7.40 -15.60 -16.41
N ASP A 9 -6.97 -16.77 -16.87
CA ASP A 9 -7.44 -17.38 -18.12
C ASP A 9 -8.83 -18.01 -18.00
N ASP A 10 -9.15 -18.62 -16.85
CA ASP A 10 -10.44 -19.28 -16.64
C ASP A 10 -11.08 -19.07 -15.26
N GLY A 11 -10.48 -18.23 -14.41
CA GLY A 11 -10.99 -17.95 -13.07
C GLY A 11 -10.88 -19.13 -12.09
N GLY A 12 -10.12 -20.17 -12.42
CA GLY A 12 -9.90 -21.31 -11.53
C GLY A 12 -9.15 -20.90 -10.26
N LEU A 13 -9.63 -21.34 -9.09
CA LEU A 13 -8.98 -21.11 -7.81
C LEU A 13 -7.60 -21.79 -7.78
N VAL A 14 -6.54 -21.01 -7.58
CA VAL A 14 -5.16 -21.50 -7.43
C VAL A 14 -4.89 -21.84 -5.98
N ARG A 15 -5.09 -20.89 -5.08
CA ARG A 15 -4.85 -21.06 -3.64
C ARG A 15 -5.75 -20.16 -2.80
N THR A 16 -5.87 -20.53 -1.52
CA THR A 16 -6.54 -19.72 -0.49
C THR A 16 -5.57 -19.48 0.65
N LEU A 17 -5.26 -18.21 0.90
CA LEU A 17 -4.44 -17.76 2.02
C LEU A 17 -5.35 -17.40 3.19
N GLN A 18 -5.09 -18.01 4.34
CA GLN A 18 -5.81 -17.67 5.57
C GLN A 18 -5.20 -16.40 6.17
N ALA A 19 -6.04 -15.40 6.43
CA ALA A 19 -5.59 -14.26 7.22
C ALA A 19 -5.31 -14.72 8.67
N PRO A 20 -4.32 -14.12 9.36
CA PRO A 20 -4.03 -14.43 10.76
C PRO A 20 -5.28 -14.38 11.67
N PRO A 21 -5.36 -15.21 12.73
CA PRO A 21 -6.57 -15.31 13.56
C PRO A 21 -7.09 -13.99 14.13
N VAL A 22 -6.20 -13.02 14.41
CA VAL A 22 -6.57 -11.69 14.93
C VAL A 22 -7.60 -10.99 14.04
N TYR A 23 -7.55 -11.17 12.72
CA TYR A 23 -8.49 -10.60 11.76
C TYR A 23 -9.93 -11.13 11.89
N SER A 24 -10.16 -12.20 12.67
CA SER A 24 -11.51 -12.64 13.04
C SER A 24 -12.24 -11.64 13.94
N SER A 25 -11.50 -10.75 14.61
CA SER A 25 -12.02 -9.66 15.44
C SER A 25 -12.36 -8.39 14.66
N ARG A 26 -12.44 -8.48 13.32
CA ARG A 26 -12.91 -7.38 12.48
C ARG A 26 -14.30 -6.92 12.89
N ARG A 27 -14.59 -5.66 12.60
CA ARG A 27 -15.94 -5.13 12.74
C ARG A 27 -16.77 -5.52 11.51
N GLY A 28 -18.10 -5.51 11.66
CA GLY A 28 -19.01 -5.78 10.55
C GLY A 28 -18.77 -4.80 9.42
N ASN A 29 -18.62 -5.31 8.19
CA ASN A 29 -18.30 -4.54 6.98
C ASN A 29 -17.04 -3.66 7.06
N LEU A 30 -16.04 -4.04 7.87
CA LEU A 30 -14.78 -3.30 8.04
C LEU A 30 -13.62 -4.32 8.14
N GLY A 31 -13.59 -5.24 7.16
CA GLY A 31 -12.63 -6.33 7.07
C GLY A 31 -11.40 -5.96 6.26
N LEU A 32 -10.79 -6.92 5.57
CA LEU A 32 -9.80 -6.62 4.53
C LEU A 32 -10.47 -5.84 3.40
N GLU A 33 -9.94 -4.67 3.07
CA GLU A 33 -10.48 -3.78 2.03
C GLU A 33 -9.47 -3.56 0.89
N SER A 34 -8.17 -3.63 1.19
CA SER A 34 -7.09 -3.46 0.21
C SER A 34 -6.51 -4.79 -0.28
N LEU A 35 -6.04 -4.84 -1.52
CA LEU A 35 -5.19 -5.92 -2.01
C LEU A 35 -4.26 -5.41 -3.11
N SER A 36 -2.97 -5.38 -2.78
CA SER A 36 -1.90 -5.09 -3.74
C SER A 36 -0.94 -6.25 -3.83
N PHE A 37 -0.20 -6.36 -4.93
CA PHE A 37 0.89 -7.31 -5.04
C PHE A 37 2.03 -6.74 -5.87
N ASP A 38 3.25 -7.11 -5.49
CA ASP A 38 4.44 -7.06 -6.31
C ASP A 38 4.97 -8.51 -6.53
N PRO A 39 6.02 -8.73 -7.34
CA PRO A 39 6.52 -10.08 -7.58
C PRO A 39 6.89 -10.88 -6.31
N ALA A 40 7.27 -10.20 -5.22
CA ALA A 40 7.72 -10.83 -3.99
C ALA A 40 6.62 -10.91 -2.90
N PHE A 41 5.77 -9.89 -2.80
CA PHE A 41 4.81 -9.76 -1.70
C PHE A 41 3.42 -9.34 -2.18
N ALA A 42 2.39 -9.88 -1.52
CA ALA A 42 1.07 -9.29 -1.50
C ALA A 42 0.87 -8.49 -0.21
N TRP A 43 0.15 -7.39 -0.32
CA TRP A 43 -0.22 -6.50 0.78
C TRP A 43 -1.72 -6.41 0.88
N THR A 44 -2.24 -6.47 2.10
CA THR A 44 -3.65 -6.22 2.41
C THR A 44 -3.74 -5.55 3.78
N GLY A 45 -4.90 -5.04 4.14
CA GLY A 45 -5.11 -4.39 5.42
C GLY A 45 -6.59 -4.28 5.73
N ASN A 46 -6.90 -4.22 7.02
CA ASN A 46 -8.26 -3.94 7.45
C ASN A 46 -8.60 -2.45 7.32
N GLU A 47 -9.85 -2.15 7.01
CA GLU A 47 -10.35 -0.78 6.81
C GLU A 47 -10.28 0.08 8.08
N GLU A 48 -10.67 -0.50 9.21
CA GLU A 48 -10.83 0.17 10.50
C GLU A 48 -10.36 -0.75 11.61
N ALA A 49 -10.00 -0.19 12.77
CA ALA A 49 -9.42 -0.97 13.86
C ALA A 49 -10.22 -2.22 14.20
N LEU A 50 -9.50 -3.35 14.27
CA LEU A 50 -10.01 -4.58 14.86
C LEU A 50 -10.47 -4.30 16.30
N THR A 51 -11.46 -5.05 16.80
CA THR A 51 -12.02 -4.78 18.13
C THR A 51 -10.99 -4.90 19.26
N VAL A 52 -9.92 -5.65 19.03
CA VAL A 52 -8.79 -5.89 19.95
C VAL A 52 -7.62 -4.91 19.75
N ASP A 53 -7.65 -4.09 18.70
CA ASP A 53 -6.57 -3.16 18.37
C ASP A 53 -6.88 -1.72 18.74
N GLY A 54 -8.16 -1.33 18.73
CA GLY A 54 -8.55 0.03 19.13
C GLY A 54 -9.98 0.44 18.76
N PRO A 55 -10.34 1.70 19.09
CA PRO A 55 -11.61 2.30 18.68
C PRO A 55 -11.63 2.60 17.18
N ARG A 56 -12.84 2.80 16.62
CA ARG A 56 -13.01 3.34 15.27
C ARG A 56 -12.60 4.81 15.20
N ALA A 57 -12.31 5.28 13.99
CA ALA A 57 -12.03 6.70 13.78
C ALA A 57 -13.22 7.58 14.19
N THR A 58 -12.89 8.75 14.68
CA THR A 58 -13.83 9.82 15.06
C THR A 58 -13.37 11.13 14.41
N PRO A 59 -14.17 12.21 14.52
CA PRO A 59 -13.70 13.55 14.15
C PRO A 59 -12.45 14.00 14.91
N ASP A 60 -12.23 13.47 16.11
CA ASP A 60 -11.19 13.92 17.03
C ASP A 60 -9.99 12.97 17.13
N ALA A 61 -10.13 11.72 16.66
CA ALA A 61 -9.12 10.68 16.80
C ALA A 61 -9.11 9.73 15.60
N GLY A 62 -7.90 9.32 15.20
CA GLY A 62 -7.67 8.31 14.18
C GLY A 62 -8.00 6.89 14.65
N THR A 63 -7.68 5.92 13.81
CA THR A 63 -7.88 4.48 14.07
C THR A 63 -6.61 3.70 13.73
N VAL A 64 -6.37 2.57 14.38
CA VAL A 64 -5.19 1.73 14.13
C VAL A 64 -5.59 0.49 13.34
N VAL A 65 -5.06 0.35 12.14
CA VAL A 65 -5.25 -0.83 11.29
C VAL A 65 -3.96 -1.64 11.21
N ARG A 66 -4.05 -2.87 10.72
CA ARG A 66 -2.90 -3.74 10.49
C ARG A 66 -2.66 -3.90 8.99
N LEU A 67 -1.50 -3.45 8.53
CA LEU A 67 -0.96 -3.80 7.22
C LEU A 67 -0.40 -5.21 7.29
N LEU A 68 -0.89 -6.11 6.46
CA LEU A 68 -0.47 -7.50 6.35
C LEU A 68 0.35 -7.68 5.09
N ARG A 69 1.60 -8.10 5.27
CA ARG A 69 2.47 -8.57 4.19
C ARG A 69 2.36 -10.09 4.07
N LEU A 70 2.18 -10.59 2.86
CA LEU A 70 2.13 -12.01 2.51
C LEU A 70 3.23 -12.29 1.48
N GLU A 71 4.07 -13.30 1.70
CA GLU A 71 5.00 -13.77 0.64
C GLU A 71 4.21 -14.44 -0.50
N THR A 72 4.48 -14.06 -1.75
CA THR A 72 3.79 -14.64 -2.93
C THR A 72 4.36 -16.01 -3.32
N GLY A 73 5.62 -16.30 -2.98
CA GLY A 73 6.36 -17.52 -3.33
C GLY A 73 6.00 -18.79 -2.53
N GLY A 74 4.94 -18.76 -1.71
CA GLY A 74 4.48 -19.94 -0.95
C GLY A 74 5.15 -20.14 0.41
N GLY A 75 6.08 -19.25 0.80
CA GLY A 75 6.54 -19.13 2.17
C GLY A 75 5.47 -18.51 3.07
N VAL A 76 5.41 -18.92 4.35
CA VAL A 76 4.49 -18.35 5.34
C VAL A 76 5.06 -17.08 5.98
N GLY A 77 5.89 -16.33 5.23
CA GLY A 77 6.40 -15.04 5.69
C GLY A 77 5.22 -14.09 5.80
N LEU A 78 4.81 -13.85 7.04
CA LEU A 78 3.70 -12.97 7.38
C LEU A 78 4.26 -11.97 8.37
N SER A 79 4.30 -10.69 7.99
CA SER A 79 4.48 -9.61 8.95
C SER A 79 3.22 -8.79 9.03
N GLN A 80 2.95 -8.26 10.21
CA GLN A 80 1.86 -7.32 10.43
C GLN A 80 2.45 -6.04 10.99
N HIS A 81 2.04 -4.89 10.48
CA HIS A 81 2.50 -3.60 10.97
C HIS A 81 1.32 -2.70 11.29
N ALA A 82 1.36 -2.06 12.45
CA ALA A 82 0.34 -1.10 12.84
C ALA A 82 0.45 0.17 11.99
N TYR A 83 -0.66 0.61 11.42
CA TYR A 83 -0.80 1.83 10.64
C TYR A 83 -1.90 2.69 11.25
N VAL A 84 -1.60 3.96 11.52
CA VAL A 84 -2.57 4.91 12.08
C VAL A 84 -3.24 5.64 10.93
N VAL A 85 -4.54 5.43 10.74
CA VAL A 85 -5.39 6.19 9.81
C VAL A 85 -5.79 7.52 10.47
N GLU A 86 -5.87 8.60 9.70
CA GLU A 86 -6.24 9.92 10.21
C GLU A 86 -7.67 9.97 10.77
N PRO A 87 -7.96 10.92 11.68
CA PRO A 87 -9.33 11.26 12.05
C PRO A 87 -10.20 11.57 10.85
N MET A 88 -11.51 11.51 11.08
CA MET A 88 -12.47 11.99 10.10
C MET A 88 -12.22 13.46 9.78
N HIS A 89 -12.36 13.84 8.51
CA HIS A 89 -12.07 15.20 8.05
C HIS A 89 -13.15 16.24 8.42
N GLY A 90 -14.11 15.86 9.25
CA GLY A 90 -15.22 16.70 9.67
C GLY A 90 -16.16 15.98 10.63
N PRO A 91 -17.28 16.62 11.00
CA PRO A 91 -18.25 16.05 11.93
C PRO A 91 -18.96 14.83 11.32
N ARG A 92 -19.56 14.01 12.18
CA ARG A 92 -20.38 12.87 11.78
C ARG A 92 -21.62 13.33 11.01
N ILE A 93 -22.07 12.54 10.05
CA ILE A 93 -23.34 12.77 9.35
C ILE A 93 -24.50 12.53 10.33
N PRO A 94 -25.36 13.53 10.59
CA PRO A 94 -26.55 13.35 11.42
C PRO A 94 -27.51 12.36 10.76
N PHE A 95 -28.08 11.45 11.55
CA PHE A 95 -29.16 10.52 11.11
C PHE A 95 -28.80 9.71 9.84
N GLY A 96 -27.88 8.75 9.97
CA GLY A 96 -27.47 7.88 8.85
C GLY A 96 -26.23 7.04 9.17
N ASN A 97 -25.44 6.71 8.15
CA ASN A 97 -24.09 6.18 8.36
C ASN A 97 -23.27 7.28 9.08
N PRO A 98 -22.70 7.05 10.28
CA PRO A 98 -22.11 8.09 11.11
C PRO A 98 -20.82 8.72 10.55
N GLY A 99 -20.46 8.45 9.30
CA GLY A 99 -19.17 8.78 8.72
C GLY A 99 -18.04 7.92 9.31
N GLN A 100 -16.98 7.74 8.53
CA GLN A 100 -15.83 6.93 8.89
C GLN A 100 -14.56 7.48 8.25
N SER A 101 -13.40 7.07 8.78
CA SER A 101 -12.10 7.28 8.17
C SER A 101 -11.38 5.94 8.25
N GLY A 102 -11.01 5.38 7.10
CA GLY A 102 -10.47 4.03 7.00
C GLY A 102 -9.39 3.93 5.93
N LEU A 103 -8.62 2.85 6.00
CA LEU A 103 -7.69 2.43 4.95
C LEU A 103 -8.49 1.74 3.84
N SER A 104 -8.65 2.40 2.70
CA SER A 104 -9.42 1.86 1.58
C SER A 104 -8.57 1.06 0.60
N GLU A 105 -7.30 1.43 0.40
CA GLU A 105 -6.44 0.73 -0.58
C GLU A 105 -4.95 0.77 -0.20
N LEU A 106 -4.20 -0.21 -0.69
CA LEU A 106 -2.74 -0.24 -0.70
C LEU A 106 -2.22 -0.38 -2.14
N VAL A 107 -1.15 0.33 -2.48
CA VAL A 107 -0.52 0.24 -3.81
C VAL A 107 0.96 -0.06 -3.66
N ALA A 108 1.37 -1.29 -3.99
CA ALA A 108 2.77 -1.66 -4.07
C ALA A 108 3.42 -0.99 -5.28
N LEU A 109 4.54 -0.31 -5.07
CA LEU A 109 5.26 0.42 -6.11
C LEU A 109 6.52 -0.34 -6.58
N PRO A 110 7.05 -0.04 -7.78
CA PRO A 110 8.21 -0.73 -8.34
C PRO A 110 9.48 -0.57 -7.49
N ASP A 111 9.66 0.60 -6.85
CA ASP A 111 10.76 0.90 -5.91
C ASP A 111 10.65 0.15 -4.57
N GLY A 112 9.58 -0.64 -4.39
CA GLY A 112 9.26 -1.36 -3.16
C GLY A 112 8.66 -0.48 -2.06
N ALA A 113 8.33 0.77 -2.36
CA ALA A 113 7.48 1.56 -1.49
C ALA A 113 6.03 1.08 -1.56
N LEU A 114 5.24 1.53 -0.60
CA LEU A 114 3.82 1.23 -0.50
C LEU A 114 3.07 2.55 -0.37
N LEU A 115 2.04 2.76 -1.18
CA LEU A 115 1.06 3.82 -0.94
C LEU A 115 -0.09 3.25 -0.12
N ALA A 116 -0.58 4.04 0.84
CA ALA A 116 -1.81 3.80 1.56
C ALA A 116 -2.83 4.87 1.18
N VAL A 117 -4.02 4.44 0.77
CA VAL A 117 -5.15 5.31 0.50
C VAL A 117 -6.06 5.29 1.71
N GLU A 118 -6.24 6.46 2.31
CA GLU A 118 -7.24 6.68 3.34
C GLU A 118 -8.42 7.40 2.73
N ARG A 119 -9.62 6.96 3.11
CA ARG A 119 -10.84 7.63 2.73
C ARG A 119 -11.64 8.01 3.97
N SER A 120 -12.06 9.26 4.01
CA SER A 120 -12.93 9.77 5.05
C SER A 120 -14.25 10.28 4.49
N LEU A 121 -15.37 9.83 5.07
CA LEU A 121 -16.72 10.35 4.84
C LEU A 121 -17.15 11.20 6.04
N ALA A 122 -17.47 12.48 5.83
CA ALA A 122 -17.88 13.39 6.89
C ALA A 122 -18.91 14.42 6.42
N PHE A 123 -19.61 15.04 7.36
CA PHE A 123 -20.62 16.07 7.11
C PHE A 123 -19.97 17.45 6.90
N THR A 124 -19.18 17.55 5.84
CA THR A 124 -18.47 18.77 5.41
C THR A 124 -18.32 18.76 3.89
N THR A 125 -17.65 19.77 3.33
CA THR A 125 -17.28 19.82 1.90
C THR A 125 -15.77 19.72 1.76
N PRO A 126 -15.23 18.76 0.99
CA PRO A 126 -15.95 17.71 0.27
C PRO A 126 -16.62 16.70 1.22
N LEU A 127 -17.59 15.92 0.74
CA LEU A 127 -18.26 14.90 1.57
C LEU A 127 -17.33 13.69 1.81
N PHE A 128 -16.56 13.33 0.78
CA PHE A 128 -15.48 12.36 0.83
C PHE A 128 -14.15 13.07 0.65
N LEU A 129 -13.19 12.76 1.53
CA LEU A 129 -11.81 13.16 1.39
C LEU A 129 -10.94 11.92 1.22
N THR A 130 -10.22 11.86 0.11
CA THR A 130 -9.19 10.87 -0.16
C THR A 130 -7.84 11.46 0.20
N ARG A 131 -7.03 10.69 0.93
CA ARG A 131 -5.64 11.01 1.22
C ARG A 131 -4.78 9.84 0.78
N VAL A 132 -3.68 10.12 0.09
CA VAL A 132 -2.70 9.10 -0.27
C VAL A 132 -1.42 9.40 0.49
N TYR A 133 -0.91 8.38 1.16
CA TYR A 133 0.32 8.43 1.95
C TYR A 133 1.35 7.47 1.39
N ARG A 134 2.62 7.87 1.38
CA ARG A 134 3.74 6.93 1.22
C ARG A 134 4.07 6.35 2.60
N VAL A 135 4.14 5.02 2.69
CA VAL A 135 4.38 4.29 3.94
C VAL A 135 5.87 4.09 4.17
N GLU A 136 6.30 4.24 5.43
CA GLU A 136 7.69 4.13 5.86
C GLU A 136 7.81 3.10 6.99
N PHE A 137 8.44 1.98 6.71
CA PHE A 137 8.57 0.87 7.67
C PHE A 137 9.78 0.99 8.61
N ALA A 138 10.58 2.05 8.50
CA ALA A 138 11.77 2.23 9.31
C ALA A 138 11.41 2.23 10.81
N ASN A 139 12.02 1.30 11.57
CA ASN A 139 11.77 1.09 13.00
C ASN A 139 10.35 0.61 13.38
N ALA A 140 9.49 0.28 12.41
CA ALA A 140 8.16 -0.24 12.69
C ALA A 140 8.26 -1.61 13.38
N THR A 141 7.46 -1.81 14.42
CA THR A 141 7.37 -3.11 15.10
C THR A 141 6.60 -4.11 14.23
N ASP A 142 7.09 -5.34 14.10
CA ASP A 142 6.25 -6.45 13.63
C ASP A 142 5.31 -6.88 14.76
N VAL A 143 4.01 -6.66 14.56
CA VAL A 143 2.95 -6.98 15.52
C VAL A 143 2.27 -8.32 15.20
N SER A 144 2.85 -9.13 14.32
CA SER A 144 2.29 -10.43 13.90
C SER A 144 2.02 -11.39 15.07
N GLY A 145 2.89 -11.37 16.10
CA GLY A 145 2.75 -12.15 17.32
C GLY A 145 1.83 -11.56 18.40
N MET A 146 1.13 -10.46 18.11
CA MET A 146 0.23 -9.80 19.07
C MET A 146 -1.24 -10.07 18.72
N ASP A 147 -1.97 -10.71 19.63
CA ASP A 147 -3.42 -10.98 19.49
C ASP A 147 -4.32 -9.73 19.66
N GLY A 148 -3.72 -8.58 19.95
CA GLY A 148 -4.37 -7.28 20.06
C GLY A 148 -3.35 -6.19 20.40
N LEU A 149 -3.64 -4.94 20.04
CA LEU A 149 -2.77 -3.78 20.25
C LEU A 149 -3.16 -2.90 21.45
N ILE A 150 -4.35 -3.08 22.02
CA ILE A 150 -4.80 -2.28 23.17
C ILE A 150 -3.87 -2.50 24.37
N GLY A 151 -3.27 -1.42 24.88
CA GLY A 151 -2.37 -1.45 26.04
C GLY A 151 -1.01 -2.11 25.78
N ARG A 152 -0.62 -2.25 24.51
CA ARG A 152 0.69 -2.80 24.11
C ARG A 152 1.61 -1.69 23.65
N ASP A 153 2.91 -1.91 23.87
CA ASP A 153 3.96 -1.07 23.33
C ASP A 153 4.35 -1.58 21.93
N TYR A 154 4.26 -0.70 20.94
CA TYR A 154 4.71 -0.94 19.57
C TYR A 154 4.97 0.40 18.88
N THR A 155 5.80 0.37 17.85
CA THR A 155 6.02 1.50 16.96
C THR A 155 5.22 1.27 15.67
N PRO A 156 4.21 2.11 15.36
CA PRO A 156 3.51 2.02 14.08
C PRO A 156 4.44 2.42 12.92
N VAL A 157 4.05 2.08 11.70
CA VAL A 157 4.75 2.59 10.50
C VAL A 157 4.66 4.12 10.44
N GLY A 158 5.72 4.74 9.93
CA GLY A 158 5.69 6.13 9.51
C GLY A 158 4.88 6.30 8.23
N LYS A 159 4.42 7.51 7.95
CA LYS A 159 3.72 7.86 6.71
C LYS A 159 3.92 9.31 6.34
N THR A 160 4.03 9.60 5.05
CA THR A 160 4.14 10.96 4.50
C THR A 160 3.01 11.22 3.52
N LEU A 161 2.25 12.30 3.71
CA LEU A 161 1.14 12.67 2.82
C LEU A 161 1.69 13.09 1.46
N VAL A 162 1.25 12.41 0.38
CA VAL A 162 1.66 12.72 -0.99
C VAL A 162 0.52 13.32 -1.81
N TYR A 163 -0.74 13.07 -1.42
CA TYR A 163 -1.90 13.62 -2.11
C TYR A 163 -3.10 13.76 -1.17
N SER A 164 -3.92 14.80 -1.37
CA SER A 164 -5.23 14.95 -0.73
C SER A 164 -6.22 15.64 -1.67
N GLY A 165 -7.43 15.09 -1.79
CA GLY A 165 -8.46 15.63 -2.69
C GLY A 165 -9.84 15.02 -2.45
N GLY A 166 -10.88 15.68 -2.95
CA GLY A 166 -12.26 15.16 -2.91
C GLY A 166 -12.57 14.37 -4.18
N HIS A 167 -12.77 13.05 -4.05
CA HIS A 167 -12.92 12.09 -5.16
C HIS A 167 -14.13 11.17 -4.99
N ASN A 168 -15.17 11.64 -4.30
CA ASN A 168 -16.32 10.80 -3.95
C ASN A 168 -15.86 9.49 -3.28
N ASN A 169 -16.59 8.40 -3.50
CA ASN A 169 -16.29 7.08 -2.96
C ASN A 169 -15.22 6.33 -3.78
N LEU A 170 -14.02 6.90 -3.92
CA LEU A 170 -12.85 6.23 -4.49
C LEU A 170 -12.53 4.99 -3.63
N GLU A 171 -12.77 3.78 -4.14
CA GLU A 171 -12.67 2.49 -3.42
C GLU A 171 -11.49 1.63 -3.83
N GLY A 172 -10.86 1.93 -4.96
CA GLY A 172 -9.70 1.19 -5.41
C GLY A 172 -8.74 2.09 -6.15
N LEU A 173 -7.47 1.73 -6.08
CA LEU A 173 -6.37 2.43 -6.75
C LEU A 173 -5.30 1.40 -7.07
N CYS A 174 -4.85 1.36 -8.32
CA CYS A 174 -3.75 0.47 -8.71
C CYS A 174 -2.70 1.21 -9.54
N LEU A 175 -1.50 0.64 -9.57
CA LEU A 175 -0.44 1.08 -10.45
C LEU A 175 -0.83 0.75 -11.90
N GLY A 176 -0.93 1.79 -12.71
CA GLY A 176 -1.18 1.71 -14.14
C GLY A 176 0.12 1.68 -14.96
N PRO A 177 0.01 1.81 -16.30
CA PRO A 177 1.17 1.80 -17.17
C PRO A 177 2.12 2.97 -16.90
N ARG A 178 3.40 2.75 -17.20
CA ARG A 178 4.41 3.80 -17.27
C ARG A 178 4.09 4.72 -18.46
N LEU A 179 3.95 6.01 -18.20
CA LEU A 179 3.62 7.04 -19.19
C LEU A 179 4.89 7.73 -19.74
N SER A 180 5.96 7.76 -18.95
CA SER A 180 7.30 8.20 -19.33
C SER A 180 8.32 7.59 -18.35
N PRO A 181 9.64 7.77 -18.53
CA PRO A 181 10.63 7.17 -17.64
C PRO A 181 10.39 7.43 -16.14
N THR A 182 9.88 8.60 -15.75
CA THR A 182 9.68 8.98 -14.33
C THR A 182 8.21 9.15 -13.94
N VAL A 183 7.29 8.72 -14.81
CA VAL A 183 5.84 8.91 -14.60
C VAL A 183 5.08 7.62 -14.83
N HIS A 184 4.29 7.24 -13.84
CA HIS A 184 3.30 6.16 -13.94
C HIS A 184 1.89 6.73 -13.87
N ALA A 185 0.94 6.06 -14.51
CA ALA A 185 -0.47 6.27 -14.20
C ALA A 185 -0.79 5.59 -12.86
N LEU A 186 -1.67 6.19 -12.06
CA LEU A 186 -2.48 5.45 -11.09
C LEU A 186 -3.91 5.45 -11.60
N VAL A 187 -4.55 4.29 -11.58
CA VAL A 187 -5.93 4.12 -12.05
C VAL A 187 -6.79 3.86 -10.83
N GLY A 188 -7.73 4.76 -10.58
CA GLY A 188 -8.66 4.72 -9.48
C GLY A 188 -10.06 4.35 -9.94
N VAL A 189 -10.83 3.70 -9.06
CA VAL A 189 -12.24 3.39 -9.26
C VAL A 189 -13.07 4.04 -8.18
N VAL A 190 -14.09 4.80 -8.58
CA VAL A 190 -15.11 5.37 -7.71
C VAL A 190 -16.33 4.48 -7.81
N ASP A 191 -16.77 3.93 -6.69
CA ASP A 191 -17.97 3.10 -6.60
C ASP A 191 -19.22 3.96 -6.36
N ASP A 192 -20.40 3.46 -6.72
CA ASP A 192 -21.71 4.09 -6.48
C ASP A 192 -22.53 3.41 -5.37
N GLY A 193 -21.89 2.68 -4.45
CA GLY A 193 -22.49 2.06 -3.27
C GLY A 193 -23.07 3.05 -2.24
N ASP A 194 -23.00 4.36 -2.50
CA ASP A 194 -23.59 5.42 -1.69
C ASP A 194 -24.53 6.33 -2.52
N PRO A 195 -25.42 7.11 -1.87
CA PRO A 195 -26.43 7.90 -2.58
C PRO A 195 -25.92 9.09 -3.42
N VAL A 196 -24.64 9.45 -3.34
CA VAL A 196 -24.09 10.66 -3.97
C VAL A 196 -23.02 10.38 -5.02
N SER A 197 -22.31 9.26 -4.91
CA SER A 197 -21.27 8.88 -5.88
C SER A 197 -21.86 8.35 -7.18
N THR A 198 -21.07 8.39 -8.24
CA THR A 198 -21.38 7.77 -9.53
C THR A 198 -20.16 6.99 -9.96
N ASN A 199 -20.38 5.78 -10.50
CA ASN A 199 -19.32 4.93 -11.01
C ASN A 199 -18.40 5.69 -11.97
N ALA A 200 -17.12 5.76 -11.65
CA ALA A 200 -16.13 6.46 -12.45
C ALA A 200 -14.76 5.79 -12.39
N VAL A 201 -13.97 6.00 -13.45
CA VAL A 201 -12.54 5.72 -13.46
C VAL A 201 -11.81 7.06 -13.40
N GLU A 202 -10.95 7.21 -12.42
CA GLU A 202 -10.09 8.38 -12.25
C GLU A 202 -8.65 8.01 -12.55
N VAL A 203 -7.87 8.95 -13.10
CA VAL A 203 -6.46 8.72 -13.43
C VAL A 203 -5.60 9.81 -12.83
N PHE A 204 -4.58 9.40 -12.09
CA PHE A 204 -3.60 10.30 -11.48
C PHE A 204 -2.24 10.10 -12.16
N ARG A 205 -1.41 11.15 -12.14
CA ARG A 205 0.00 11.04 -12.52
C ARG A 205 0.83 10.84 -11.26
N LEU A 206 1.46 9.66 -11.14
CA LEU A 206 2.47 9.40 -10.14
C LEU A 206 3.83 9.76 -10.71
N THR A 207 4.45 10.77 -10.13
CA THR A 207 5.78 11.28 -10.52
C THR A 207 6.78 11.00 -9.41
N GLY A 208 8.08 11.01 -9.71
CA GLY A 208 9.13 10.75 -8.71
C GLY A 208 9.20 9.28 -8.28
N LEU A 209 8.62 8.40 -9.09
CA LEU A 209 9.06 7.02 -9.17
C LEU A 209 10.09 6.96 -10.28
N GLY A 210 11.36 6.94 -9.92
CA GLY A 210 12.42 6.77 -10.87
C GLY A 210 12.43 5.37 -11.48
N ALA A 211 13.31 5.21 -12.45
CA ALA A 211 13.56 3.97 -13.13
C ALA A 211 14.50 3.08 -12.28
N CYS A 212 13.96 2.27 -11.36
CA CYS A 212 14.79 1.27 -10.66
C CYS A 212 15.29 0.15 -11.56
N ALA A 213 14.64 -0.04 -12.72
CA ALA A 213 15.02 -1.00 -13.73
C ALA A 213 15.65 -0.24 -14.90
N VAL A 214 16.96 -0.02 -14.81
CA VAL A 214 17.76 0.63 -15.84
C VAL A 214 18.97 -0.25 -16.11
N ASP A 215 19.18 -0.50 -17.40
CA ASP A 215 20.42 -0.99 -17.98
C ASP A 215 21.41 0.18 -17.95
N VAL A 216 22.17 0.25 -16.86
CA VAL A 216 23.10 1.35 -16.52
C VAL A 216 24.37 1.23 -17.36
N ASP A 217 24.83 0.01 -17.67
CA ASP A 217 26.03 -0.18 -18.48
C ASP A 217 25.76 -0.27 -20.00
N GLY A 218 24.50 -0.41 -20.39
CA GLY A 218 24.00 -0.34 -21.77
C GLY A 218 24.19 -1.63 -22.55
N ASP A 219 24.37 -2.77 -21.87
CA ASP A 219 24.67 -4.06 -22.50
C ASP A 219 23.41 -4.84 -22.95
N GLY A 220 22.23 -4.37 -22.58
CA GLY A 220 20.93 -4.94 -22.91
C GLY A 220 20.35 -5.88 -21.85
N ALA A 221 21.03 -6.09 -20.73
CA ALA A 221 20.53 -6.78 -19.53
C ALA A 221 20.22 -5.78 -18.40
N ILE A 222 19.54 -6.26 -17.35
CA ILE A 222 19.44 -5.51 -16.09
C ILE A 222 19.86 -6.47 -14.98
N ASP A 223 21.14 -6.48 -14.63
CA ASP A 223 21.79 -7.50 -13.79
C ASP A 223 22.78 -6.90 -12.75
N LEU A 224 23.67 -7.75 -12.21
CA LEU A 224 24.60 -7.33 -11.16
C LEU A 224 25.65 -6.33 -11.67
N GLU A 225 25.98 -6.40 -12.96
CA GLU A 225 26.93 -5.52 -13.62
C GLU A 225 26.42 -4.07 -13.61
N ASP A 226 25.10 -3.85 -13.73
CA ASP A 226 24.49 -2.54 -13.54
C ASP A 226 24.65 -2.00 -12.13
N LEU A 227 24.51 -2.85 -11.12
CA LEU A 227 24.69 -2.45 -9.73
C LEU A 227 26.15 -2.05 -9.45
N HIS A 228 27.09 -2.81 -10.01
CA HIS A 228 28.51 -2.45 -9.99
C HIS A 228 28.75 -1.13 -10.71
N ARG A 229 28.15 -0.94 -11.88
CA ARG A 229 28.29 0.27 -12.68
C ARG A 229 27.75 1.50 -11.97
N LEU A 230 26.57 1.38 -11.37
CA LEU A 230 25.92 2.43 -10.59
C LEU A 230 26.74 2.82 -9.36
N HIS A 231 27.44 1.86 -8.75
CA HIS A 231 28.36 2.14 -7.65
C HIS A 231 29.57 2.99 -8.09
N GLU A 232 30.12 2.72 -9.27
CA GLU A 232 31.24 3.48 -9.83
C GLU A 232 30.81 4.85 -10.38
N MET A 233 29.62 4.90 -10.97
CA MET A 233 29.03 6.09 -11.60
C MET A 233 27.59 6.27 -11.10
N PRO A 234 27.41 7.00 -9.97
CA PRO A 234 26.09 7.23 -9.42
C PRO A 234 25.19 8.01 -10.39
N GLU A 235 23.99 7.49 -10.60
CA GLU A 235 22.91 8.10 -11.37
C GLU A 235 21.65 8.16 -10.51
N ASP A 236 20.84 9.21 -10.70
CA ASP A 236 19.53 9.38 -10.06
C ASP A 236 18.52 8.45 -10.75
N LEU A 237 18.56 7.19 -10.36
CA LEU A 237 17.68 6.13 -10.83
C LEU A 237 16.32 6.21 -10.17
N ASP A 238 16.21 6.59 -8.89
CA ASP A 238 14.95 6.64 -8.16
C ASP A 238 14.17 7.97 -8.34
N GLY A 239 14.76 8.91 -9.08
CA GLY A 239 14.10 10.10 -9.61
C GLY A 239 13.83 11.15 -8.53
N ASP A 240 14.53 11.10 -7.40
CA ASP A 240 14.37 12.01 -6.27
C ASP A 240 15.18 13.31 -6.40
N GLY A 241 16.01 13.42 -7.45
CA GLY A 241 16.86 14.56 -7.74
C GLY A 241 18.27 14.47 -7.16
N SER A 242 18.62 13.34 -6.53
CA SER A 242 19.93 13.07 -5.93
C SER A 242 20.44 11.71 -6.38
N ALA A 243 21.70 11.63 -6.82
CA ALA A 243 22.37 10.35 -7.06
C ALA A 243 23.04 9.89 -5.74
N ASP A 244 22.36 9.07 -4.96
CA ASP A 244 22.77 8.62 -3.64
C ASP A 244 22.54 7.12 -3.36
N ALA A 245 22.56 6.73 -2.09
CA ALA A 245 22.36 5.33 -1.69
C ALA A 245 20.93 4.83 -1.96
N GLY A 246 19.97 5.72 -2.21
CA GLY A 246 18.61 5.46 -2.67
C GLY A 246 18.60 4.72 -4.00
N ASP A 247 19.37 5.21 -4.97
CA ASP A 247 19.49 4.63 -6.31
C ASP A 247 20.05 3.21 -6.30
N LEU A 248 21.13 3.01 -5.54
CA LEU A 248 21.72 1.69 -5.31
C LEU A 248 20.69 0.72 -4.71
N ARG A 249 19.93 1.14 -3.70
CA ARG A 249 18.88 0.30 -3.10
C ARG A 249 17.71 0.06 -4.05
N CYS A 250 17.38 1.03 -4.90
CA CYS A 250 16.33 0.96 -5.90
C CYS A 250 16.66 -0.11 -6.95
N LEU A 251 17.87 -0.09 -7.52
CA LEU A 251 18.35 -1.12 -8.42
C LEU A 251 18.56 -2.47 -7.71
N GLU A 252 19.17 -2.50 -6.52
CA GLU A 252 19.34 -3.74 -5.75
C GLU A 252 18.00 -4.42 -5.46
N ARG A 253 16.95 -3.66 -5.10
CA ARG A 253 15.60 -4.20 -4.90
C ARG A 253 15.01 -4.75 -6.19
N TYR A 254 15.23 -4.08 -7.32
CA TYR A 254 14.80 -4.58 -8.62
C TYR A 254 15.47 -5.93 -8.92
N LEU A 255 16.80 -6.00 -8.79
CA LEU A 255 17.58 -7.20 -9.03
C LEU A 255 17.16 -8.32 -8.07
N ARG A 256 16.99 -8.06 -6.76
CA ARG A 256 16.51 -9.08 -5.80
C ARG A 256 15.15 -9.69 -6.17
N ARG A 257 14.33 -8.97 -6.94
CA ARG A 257 13.02 -9.44 -7.41
C ARG A 257 13.11 -10.23 -8.72
N HIS A 258 14.08 -9.95 -9.58
CA HIS A 258 14.12 -10.45 -10.96
C HIS A 258 15.34 -11.34 -11.28
N GLU A 259 16.38 -11.29 -10.47
CA GLU A 259 17.71 -11.90 -10.67
C GLU A 259 18.10 -12.74 -9.43
N TRP A 260 17.40 -13.87 -9.23
CA TRP A 260 17.53 -14.66 -7.99
C TRP A 260 18.86 -15.40 -7.86
N PHE A 261 19.61 -15.59 -8.96
CA PHE A 261 20.79 -16.46 -8.98
C PHE A 261 22.10 -15.73 -8.66
N ASP A 262 22.22 -14.44 -9.00
CA ASP A 262 23.50 -13.73 -8.90
C ASP A 262 23.69 -12.94 -7.58
N LEU A 263 22.61 -12.60 -6.87
CA LEU A 263 22.66 -11.78 -5.63
C LEU A 263 22.90 -12.55 -4.32
N VAL A 264 22.99 -13.88 -4.37
CA VAL A 264 23.26 -14.76 -3.22
C VAL A 264 24.66 -15.38 -3.26
N GLY A 265 25.47 -15.04 -4.27
CA GLY A 265 26.86 -15.47 -4.41
C GLY A 265 27.84 -14.52 -3.71
N GLY A 266 27.94 -14.59 -2.40
CA GLY A 266 28.95 -13.91 -1.58
C GLY A 266 29.30 -14.70 -0.33
#